data_AF-A0A438EE07-F1
#
_entry.id   AF-A0A438EE07-F1
#
_cell.length_a   1.000
_cell.length_b   1.000
_cell.length_c   1.000
_cell.angle_alpha   90.00
_cell.angle_beta   90.00
_cell.angle_gamma   90.00
#
_symmetry.space_group_name_H-M   'P 1'
#
loop_
_entity.id
_entity.type
_entity.pdbx_description
1 polymer ?
#
loop_
_entity_poly.entity_id
_entity_poly.type
_entity_poly.pdbx_seq_one_letter_code
_entity_poly.pdbx_strand_id
1 'polypeptide(L)'
;MLWNRRMSLKLMLVKHEDALLGMQLNFGIGCVAVNSYMKISVERERVANDPKSIMPAAFVSFKTRWGAAVCAQTQQSRNPTLWLTEWAPEPRDVYWHNLAIPFVSLTVRRLIIAVAFFFLTFFYMIPIAFVQSLASIEGIEKAVPFLRPIIEKKFIKSLIQGFLPGIVLKIFLIVLPTILMLMSKFEGFISISSLERRSASRYYLFNFVNVFLGSIITGSALEQLNTFMKQSPNQIPRTIGVAIPMKATFFISYIMVDGWAGIAAEILMLKPLIIFHLKNFFLVKTEKDREEAMDPGSIGFNTGEPRIQLYFLLGLVYAVVTPVLLPFIIVFFCLAYVVFRHQIINVYNQEYESGAAFWPDVHGRIIGALIISQLLLMGLLSTKQAAQSTPFLIALPILTISFHYYCKGRFEPAFIRYPLQEAKMKDTLERAREPHLNLKGYLQTAYIHPVFKSAEDDEEEEIHGKWEHDAELVPTKRQSRRNTPLPSKFSGSSSPSLPEVVEERGQP
;
A
#
# COMPACT_ATOMS: atom_id res chain seq x y z
N MET A 1 -61.46 7.69 -49.68
CA MET A 1 -60.79 8.83 -49.01
C MET A 1 -60.95 8.78 -47.46
N LEU A 2 -60.77 7.62 -46.81
CA LEU A 2 -60.98 7.47 -45.35
C LEU A 2 -59.95 6.59 -44.63
N TRP A 3 -58.80 6.31 -45.26
CA TRP A 3 -57.84 5.31 -44.75
C TRP A 3 -56.50 5.87 -44.24
N ASN A 4 -56.31 7.20 -44.22
CA ASN A 4 -55.00 7.79 -43.86
C ASN A 4 -54.99 8.66 -42.58
N ARG A 5 -56.09 8.73 -41.81
CA ARG A 5 -56.12 9.48 -40.53
C ARG A 5 -56.04 8.60 -39.26
N ARG A 6 -56.38 7.32 -39.34
CA ARG A 6 -56.35 6.41 -38.15
C ARG A 6 -54.95 5.93 -37.77
N MET A 7 -54.04 5.78 -38.73
CA MET A 7 -52.68 5.29 -38.44
C MET A 7 -51.79 6.36 -37.79
N SER A 8 -51.96 7.63 -38.17
CA SER A 8 -51.21 8.75 -37.58
C SER A 8 -51.62 9.03 -36.13
N LEU A 9 -52.91 8.93 -35.79
CA LEU A 9 -53.38 9.07 -34.40
C LEU A 9 -52.90 7.94 -33.49
N LYS A 10 -52.83 6.71 -34.00
CA LYS A 10 -52.41 5.54 -33.23
C LYS A 10 -50.90 5.54 -32.95
N LEU A 11 -50.08 6.04 -33.89
CA LEU A 11 -48.64 6.23 -33.66
C LEU A 11 -48.35 7.39 -32.70
N MET A 12 -49.16 8.47 -32.74
CA MET A 12 -49.04 9.60 -31.81
C MET A 12 -49.44 9.21 -30.39
N LEU A 13 -50.50 8.40 -30.22
CA LEU A 13 -50.95 7.90 -28.90
C LEU A 13 -49.93 6.96 -28.26
N VAL A 14 -49.32 6.04 -29.03
CA VAL A 14 -48.26 5.15 -28.50
C VAL A 14 -47.01 5.94 -28.10
N LYS A 15 -46.60 6.95 -28.88
CA LYS A 15 -45.50 7.86 -28.47
C LYS A 15 -45.84 8.68 -27.22
N HIS A 16 -47.11 9.01 -27.00
CA HIS A 16 -47.54 9.77 -25.83
C HIS A 16 -47.66 8.89 -24.58
N GLU A 17 -48.09 7.63 -24.73
CA GLU A 17 -48.11 6.62 -23.65
C GLU A 17 -46.71 6.18 -23.24
N ASP A 18 -45.78 5.98 -24.18
CA ASP A 18 -44.37 5.68 -23.86
C ASP A 18 -43.66 6.86 -23.19
N ALA A 19 -43.99 8.10 -23.59
CA ALA A 19 -43.52 9.32 -22.91
C ALA A 19 -44.12 9.47 -21.51
N LEU A 20 -45.39 9.09 -21.31
CA LEU A 20 -46.06 9.09 -19.99
C LEU A 20 -45.53 7.98 -19.07
N LEU A 21 -45.25 6.77 -19.60
CA LEU A 21 -44.61 5.69 -18.84
C LEU A 21 -43.18 6.04 -18.46
N GLY A 22 -42.41 6.64 -19.38
CA GLY A 22 -41.07 7.16 -19.11
C GLY A 22 -41.08 8.30 -18.09
N MET A 23 -42.09 9.18 -18.14
CA MET A 23 -42.31 10.20 -17.11
C MET A 23 -42.68 9.57 -15.77
N GLN A 24 -43.60 8.60 -15.70
CA GLN A 24 -44.02 7.95 -14.44
C GLN A 24 -42.91 7.11 -13.80
N LEU A 25 -42.08 6.42 -14.59
CA LEU A 25 -40.90 5.70 -14.09
C LEU A 25 -39.82 6.67 -13.59
N ASN A 26 -39.55 7.76 -14.31
CA ASN A 26 -38.62 8.79 -13.84
C ASN A 26 -39.14 9.55 -12.62
N PHE A 27 -40.46 9.79 -12.52
CA PHE A 27 -41.11 10.38 -11.35
C PHE A 27 -41.09 9.42 -10.16
N GLY A 28 -41.28 8.11 -10.40
CA GLY A 28 -41.20 7.07 -9.39
C GLY A 28 -39.78 6.90 -8.83
N ILE A 29 -38.77 6.81 -9.70
CA ILE A 29 -37.35 6.73 -9.30
C ILE A 29 -36.90 8.04 -8.63
N GLY A 30 -37.32 9.19 -9.17
CA GLY A 30 -37.07 10.50 -8.56
C GLY A 30 -37.72 10.64 -7.18
N CYS A 31 -38.97 10.19 -7.01
CA CYS A 31 -39.67 10.20 -5.73
C CYS A 31 -39.05 9.23 -4.71
N VAL A 32 -38.59 8.05 -5.13
CA VAL A 32 -37.85 7.11 -4.27
C VAL A 32 -36.49 7.68 -3.85
N ALA A 33 -35.76 8.32 -4.77
CA ALA A 33 -34.50 8.99 -4.46
C ALA A 33 -34.72 10.15 -3.49
N VAL A 34 -35.67 11.06 -3.76
CA VAL A 34 -36.01 12.19 -2.88
C VAL A 34 -36.46 11.72 -1.51
N ASN A 35 -37.28 10.68 -1.42
CA ASN A 35 -37.68 10.09 -0.12
C ASN A 35 -36.49 9.46 0.62
N SER A 36 -35.52 8.91 -0.09
CA SER A 36 -34.29 8.36 0.51
C SER A 36 -33.38 9.49 1.02
N TYR A 37 -33.19 10.55 0.24
CA TYR A 37 -32.46 11.75 0.67
C TYR A 37 -33.11 12.40 1.89
N MET A 38 -34.42 12.56 1.89
CA MET A 38 -35.17 13.15 3.00
C MET A 38 -35.04 12.30 4.28
N LYS A 39 -35.08 10.97 4.17
CA LYS A 39 -34.80 10.08 5.30
C LYS A 39 -33.37 10.22 5.82
N ILE A 40 -32.38 10.34 4.94
CA ILE A 40 -30.97 10.55 5.32
C ILE A 40 -30.80 11.88 6.05
N SER A 41 -31.43 12.96 5.57
CA SER A 41 -31.36 14.29 6.21
C SER A 41 -32.00 14.31 7.60
N VAL A 42 -33.16 13.68 7.76
CA VAL A 42 -33.83 13.56 9.07
C VAL A 42 -32.99 12.73 10.05
N GLU A 43 -32.40 11.63 9.58
CA GLU A 43 -31.52 10.81 10.42
C GLU A 43 -30.24 11.56 10.79
N ARG A 44 -29.68 12.37 9.88
CA ARG A 44 -28.52 13.24 10.11
C ARG A 44 -28.79 14.23 11.25
N GLU A 45 -29.94 14.90 11.25
CA GLU A 45 -30.35 15.81 12.34
C GLU A 45 -30.59 15.05 13.66
N ARG A 46 -31.16 13.84 13.59
CA ARG A 46 -31.38 13.02 14.78
C ARG A 46 -30.06 12.62 15.44
N VAL A 47 -29.10 12.15 14.65
CA VAL A 47 -27.78 11.72 15.14
C VAL A 47 -26.98 12.90 15.68
N ALA A 48 -27.05 14.07 15.06
CA ALA A 48 -26.37 15.28 15.52
C ALA A 48 -26.82 15.71 16.93
N ASN A 49 -28.08 15.45 17.27
CA ASN A 49 -28.67 15.83 18.57
C ASN A 49 -28.66 14.70 19.61
N ASP A 50 -28.24 13.48 19.24
CA ASP A 50 -28.24 12.33 20.14
C ASP A 50 -26.91 12.23 20.92
N PRO A 51 -26.92 12.43 22.26
CA PRO A 51 -25.70 12.33 23.06
C PRO A 51 -25.11 10.91 23.08
N LYS A 52 -25.90 9.86 22.80
CA LYS A 52 -25.40 8.48 22.72
C LYS A 52 -24.59 8.21 21.46
N SER A 53 -24.73 9.04 20.43
CA SER A 53 -23.98 8.94 19.19
C SER A 53 -22.59 9.57 19.27
N ILE A 54 -22.27 10.25 20.38
CA ILE A 54 -20.96 10.85 20.62
C ILE A 54 -19.99 9.79 21.12
N MET A 55 -18.92 9.57 20.36
CA MET A 55 -17.87 8.62 20.73
C MET A 55 -16.88 9.27 21.71
N PRO A 56 -16.26 8.49 22.64
CA PRO A 56 -15.23 9.00 23.55
C PRO A 56 -13.89 9.20 22.83
N ALA A 57 -13.90 9.94 21.74
CA ALA A 57 -12.76 10.29 20.91
C ALA A 57 -13.00 11.71 20.34
N ALA A 58 -11.94 12.50 20.22
CA ALA A 58 -12.01 13.85 19.68
C ALA A 58 -10.73 14.21 18.94
N PHE A 59 -10.87 15.04 17.90
CA PHE A 59 -9.74 15.72 17.28
C PHE A 59 -9.43 16.99 18.07
N VAL A 60 -8.16 17.15 18.46
CA VAL A 60 -7.70 18.30 19.26
C VAL A 60 -6.71 19.11 18.45
N SER A 61 -7.07 20.35 18.15
CA SER A 61 -6.25 21.29 17.39
C SER A 61 -5.49 22.25 18.31
N PHE A 62 -4.26 22.58 17.92
CA PHE A 62 -3.38 23.50 18.65
C PHE A 62 -3.06 24.73 17.81
N LYS A 63 -2.73 25.85 18.47
CA LYS A 63 -2.31 27.08 17.79
C LYS A 63 -0.93 26.97 17.11
N THR A 64 -0.12 25.98 17.49
CA THR A 64 1.25 25.79 17.03
C THR A 64 1.52 24.31 16.79
N ARG A 65 2.33 23.97 15.78
CA ARG A 65 2.78 22.59 15.54
C ARG A 65 3.62 22.08 16.69
N TRP A 66 4.39 22.96 17.33
CA TRP A 66 5.14 22.62 18.54
C TRP A 66 4.23 22.09 19.66
N GLY A 67 3.09 22.74 19.92
CA GLY A 67 2.14 22.29 20.96
C GLY A 67 1.52 20.94 20.64
N ALA A 68 1.12 20.73 19.38
CA ALA A 68 0.62 19.43 18.91
C ALA A 68 1.68 18.33 19.03
N ALA A 69 2.93 18.62 18.67
CA ALA A 69 4.04 17.68 18.75
C ALA A 69 4.35 17.23 20.18
N VAL A 70 4.25 18.14 21.15
CA VAL A 70 4.40 17.81 22.58
C VAL A 70 3.23 16.93 23.04
N CYS A 71 2.00 17.29 22.69
CA CYS A 71 0.81 16.52 23.08
C CYS A 71 0.87 15.08 22.54
N ALA A 72 1.07 14.91 21.23
CA ALA A 72 1.04 13.60 20.57
C ALA A 72 2.18 12.64 21.02
N GLN A 73 3.26 13.16 21.60
CA GLN A 73 4.45 12.37 21.98
C GLN A 73 4.57 12.12 23.50
N THR A 74 3.63 12.61 24.31
CA THR A 74 3.71 12.52 25.78
C THR A 74 2.53 11.75 26.38
N GLN A 75 2.78 11.08 27.51
CA GLN A 75 1.73 10.40 28.27
C GLN A 75 0.92 11.44 29.06
N GLN A 76 -0.40 11.49 28.83
CA GLN A 76 -1.26 12.54 29.41
C GLN A 76 -1.76 12.20 30.82
N SER A 77 -1.99 10.93 31.12
CA SER A 77 -2.58 10.50 32.40
C SER A 77 -1.79 9.38 33.07
N ARG A 78 -2.00 9.17 34.38
CA ARG A 78 -1.36 8.05 35.13
C ARG A 78 -1.74 6.68 34.55
N ASN A 79 -2.93 6.55 33.97
CA ASN A 79 -3.37 5.32 33.33
C ASN A 79 -2.98 5.35 31.84
N PRO A 80 -2.11 4.42 31.36
CA PRO A 80 -1.68 4.39 29.97
C PRO A 80 -2.80 4.03 28.98
N THR A 81 -3.99 3.62 29.43
CA THR A 81 -5.12 3.30 28.53
C THR A 81 -6.14 4.43 28.42
N LEU A 82 -5.94 5.55 29.11
CA LEU A 82 -6.84 6.71 29.10
C LEU A 82 -6.12 7.93 28.53
N TRP A 83 -6.85 8.75 27.77
CA TRP A 83 -6.30 9.94 27.10
C TRP A 83 -5.10 9.59 26.21
N LEU A 84 -5.26 8.54 25.41
CA LEU A 84 -4.31 8.15 24.38
C LEU A 84 -4.28 9.21 23.29
N THR A 85 -3.11 9.75 23.03
CA THR A 85 -2.88 10.76 22.00
C THR A 85 -2.07 10.15 20.87
N GLU A 86 -2.61 10.21 19.66
CA GLU A 86 -1.94 9.81 18.43
C GLU A 86 -1.94 10.99 17.46
N TRP A 87 -1.02 10.99 16.49
CA TRP A 87 -1.06 11.97 15.41
C TRP A 87 -2.34 11.77 14.59
N ALA A 88 -3.16 12.82 14.48
CA ALA A 88 -4.30 12.79 13.59
C ALA A 88 -3.80 12.62 12.14
N PRO A 89 -4.30 11.63 11.39
CA PRO A 89 -4.03 11.55 9.96
C PRO A 89 -4.70 12.74 9.26
N GLU A 90 -4.25 13.06 8.06
CA GLU A 90 -4.87 14.10 7.23
C GLU A 90 -6.38 13.83 7.06
N PRO A 91 -7.27 14.84 6.99
CA PRO A 91 -8.73 14.62 6.90
C PRO A 91 -9.16 13.62 5.81
N ARG A 92 -8.51 13.62 4.64
CA ARG A 92 -8.75 12.65 3.55
C ARG A 92 -8.25 11.23 3.84
N ASP A 93 -7.24 11.09 4.70
CA ASP A 93 -6.67 9.80 5.14
C ASP A 93 -7.47 9.19 6.31
N VAL A 94 -8.38 9.95 6.95
CA VAL A 94 -9.22 9.43 8.04
C VAL A 94 -10.20 8.38 7.50
N TYR A 95 -10.12 7.16 8.03
CA TYR A 95 -11.10 6.11 7.79
C TYR A 95 -12.23 6.15 8.83
N TRP A 96 -13.21 7.01 8.58
CA TRP A 96 -14.29 7.37 9.51
C TRP A 96 -15.06 6.18 10.11
N HIS A 97 -15.30 5.12 9.32
CA HIS A 97 -16.06 3.95 9.78
C HIS A 97 -15.45 3.25 11.00
N ASN A 98 -14.14 3.34 11.19
CA ASN A 98 -13.45 2.68 12.31
C ASN A 98 -13.34 3.54 13.57
N LEU A 99 -13.64 4.85 13.51
CA LEU A 99 -13.63 5.73 14.69
C LEU A 99 -14.71 5.35 15.71
N ALA A 100 -15.77 4.68 15.25
CA ALA A 100 -16.86 4.22 16.10
C ALA A 100 -16.53 2.96 16.93
N ILE A 101 -15.31 2.41 16.82
CA ILE A 101 -14.96 1.16 17.50
C ILE A 101 -14.44 1.46 18.92
N PRO A 102 -15.03 0.89 19.99
CA PRO A 102 -14.54 1.11 21.34
C PRO A 102 -13.15 0.48 21.54
N PHE A 103 -12.26 1.21 22.21
CA PHE A 103 -10.85 0.84 22.42
C PHE A 103 -10.66 -0.59 22.96
N VAL A 104 -11.46 -0.98 23.95
CA VAL A 104 -11.38 -2.31 24.59
C VAL A 104 -11.61 -3.45 23.58
N SER A 105 -12.45 -3.22 22.57
CA SER A 105 -12.75 -4.22 21.54
C SER A 105 -11.64 -4.40 20.50
N LEU A 106 -10.73 -3.42 20.36
CA LEU A 106 -9.65 -3.46 19.36
C LEU A 106 -8.72 -4.66 19.60
N THR A 107 -8.38 -4.94 20.85
CA THR A 107 -7.52 -6.09 21.20
C THR A 107 -8.16 -7.42 20.78
N VAL A 108 -9.45 -7.60 21.05
CA VAL A 108 -10.20 -8.81 20.67
C VAL A 108 -10.29 -8.94 19.15
N ARG A 109 -10.61 -7.85 18.44
CA ARG A 109 -10.67 -7.82 16.97
C ARG A 109 -9.33 -8.19 16.34
N ARG A 110 -8.22 -7.62 16.83
CA ARG A 110 -6.86 -7.93 16.37
C ARG A 110 -6.50 -9.39 16.63
N LEU A 111 -6.91 -9.97 17.78
CA LEU A 111 -6.70 -11.39 18.07
C LEU A 111 -7.50 -12.28 17.12
N ILE A 112 -8.78 -11.99 16.89
CA ILE A 112 -9.63 -12.72 15.94
C ILE A 112 -9.02 -12.70 14.54
N ILE A 113 -8.57 -11.53 14.06
CA ILE A 113 -7.96 -11.39 12.75
C ILE A 113 -6.60 -12.09 12.67
N ALA A 114 -5.81 -12.10 13.74
CA ALA A 114 -4.56 -12.86 13.78
C ALA A 114 -4.81 -14.38 13.63
N VAL A 115 -5.81 -14.91 14.34
CA VAL A 115 -6.22 -16.32 14.24
C VAL A 115 -6.80 -16.63 12.86
N ALA A 116 -7.68 -15.77 12.35
CA ALA A 116 -8.24 -15.92 11.00
C ALA A 116 -7.16 -15.86 9.91
N PHE A 117 -6.14 -15.01 10.08
CA PHE A 117 -5.02 -14.91 9.15
C PHE A 117 -4.14 -16.15 9.18
N PHE A 118 -3.93 -16.75 10.36
CA PHE A 118 -3.25 -18.03 10.48
C PHE A 118 -3.99 -19.13 9.70
N PHE A 119 -5.31 -19.27 9.90
CA PHE A 119 -6.10 -20.24 9.16
C PHE A 119 -6.14 -19.96 7.66
N LEU A 120 -6.28 -18.70 7.26
CA LEU A 120 -6.17 -18.30 5.85
C LEU A 120 -4.84 -18.78 5.27
N THR A 121 -3.73 -18.48 5.93
CA THR A 121 -2.39 -18.87 5.46
C THR A 121 -2.23 -20.38 5.36
N PHE A 122 -2.76 -21.15 6.31
CA PHE A 122 -2.66 -22.61 6.34
C PHE A 122 -3.56 -23.28 5.29
N PHE A 123 -4.85 -22.91 5.24
CA PHE A 123 -5.81 -23.55 4.34
C PHE A 123 -5.63 -23.13 2.88
N TYR A 124 -5.06 -21.96 2.61
CA TYR A 124 -4.82 -21.50 1.24
C TYR A 124 -3.74 -22.32 0.51
N MET A 125 -2.92 -23.08 1.23
CA MET A 125 -2.01 -24.07 0.65
C MET A 125 -2.75 -25.18 -0.11
N ILE A 126 -3.95 -25.57 0.34
CA ILE A 126 -4.70 -26.68 -0.27
C ILE A 126 -5.19 -26.32 -1.67
N PRO A 127 -5.89 -25.17 -1.89
CA PRO A 127 -6.22 -24.71 -3.23
C PRO A 127 -5.00 -24.53 -4.12
N ILE A 128 -3.90 -23.94 -3.60
CA ILE A 128 -2.66 -23.78 -4.38
C ILE A 128 -2.14 -25.15 -4.84
N ALA A 129 -2.01 -26.11 -3.93
CA ALA A 129 -1.49 -27.44 -4.25
C ALA A 129 -2.38 -28.18 -5.26
N PHE A 130 -3.71 -28.14 -5.05
CA PHE A 130 -4.67 -28.74 -5.97
C PHE A 130 -4.54 -28.16 -7.38
N VAL A 131 -4.49 -26.84 -7.48
CA VAL A 131 -4.41 -26.11 -8.73
C VAL A 131 -3.06 -26.31 -9.43
N GLN A 132 -1.97 -26.33 -8.68
CA GLN A 132 -0.64 -26.66 -9.20
C GLN A 132 -0.59 -28.11 -9.72
N SER A 133 -1.24 -29.05 -9.05
CA SER A 133 -1.34 -30.44 -9.52
C SER A 133 -2.15 -30.55 -10.81
N LEU A 134 -3.26 -29.80 -10.93
CA LEU A 134 -4.05 -29.72 -12.17
C LEU A 134 -3.31 -29.01 -13.30
N ALA A 135 -2.44 -28.06 -12.98
CA ALA A 135 -1.60 -27.36 -13.95
C ALA A 135 -0.33 -28.15 -14.33
N SER A 136 -0.14 -29.36 -13.80
CA SER A 136 0.91 -30.29 -14.23
C SER A 136 0.48 -31.08 -15.46
N ILE A 137 1.43 -31.49 -16.29
CA ILE A 137 1.14 -32.24 -17.53
C ILE A 137 0.32 -33.51 -17.23
N GLU A 138 0.73 -34.28 -16.22
CA GLU A 138 0.03 -35.49 -15.80
C GLU A 138 -1.40 -35.20 -15.31
N GLY A 139 -1.58 -34.09 -14.59
CA GLY A 139 -2.90 -33.61 -14.16
C GLY A 139 -3.81 -33.26 -15.33
N ILE A 140 -3.30 -32.54 -16.34
CA ILE A 140 -4.06 -32.14 -17.53
C ILE A 140 -4.38 -33.35 -18.40
N GLU A 141 -3.44 -34.27 -18.62
CA GLU A 141 -3.64 -35.49 -19.43
C GLU A 141 -4.68 -36.44 -18.82
N LYS A 142 -4.85 -36.39 -17.50
CA LYS A 142 -5.86 -37.15 -16.76
C LYS A 142 -7.22 -36.44 -16.71
N ALA A 143 -7.23 -35.12 -16.52
CA ALA A 143 -8.46 -34.33 -16.43
C ALA A 143 -9.12 -34.09 -17.80
N VAL A 144 -8.31 -33.90 -18.85
CA VAL A 144 -8.77 -33.51 -20.19
C VAL A 144 -8.10 -34.37 -21.26
N PRO A 145 -8.50 -35.65 -21.39
CA PRO A 145 -7.78 -36.63 -22.23
C PRO A 145 -7.79 -36.32 -23.73
N PHE A 146 -8.73 -35.49 -24.22
CA PHE A 146 -8.77 -35.08 -25.63
C PHE A 146 -7.65 -34.10 -26.03
N LEU A 147 -6.98 -33.44 -25.07
CA LEU A 147 -5.87 -32.52 -25.34
C LEU A 147 -4.52 -33.23 -25.48
N ARG A 148 -4.43 -34.55 -25.20
CA ARG A 148 -3.19 -35.34 -25.29
C ARG A 148 -2.41 -35.14 -26.60
N PRO A 149 -3.02 -35.17 -27.80
CA PRO A 149 -2.29 -35.01 -29.06
C PRO A 149 -1.66 -33.62 -29.24
N ILE A 150 -2.22 -32.61 -28.57
CA ILE A 150 -1.74 -31.23 -28.63
C ILE A 150 -0.66 -31.00 -27.57
N ILE A 151 -0.83 -31.57 -26.37
CA ILE A 151 0.10 -31.45 -25.24
C ILE A 151 1.41 -32.21 -25.51
N GLU A 152 1.38 -33.35 -26.22
CA GLU A 152 2.57 -34.13 -26.52
C GLU A 152 3.55 -33.44 -27.49
N LYS A 153 3.13 -32.36 -28.17
CA LYS A 153 4.05 -31.56 -28.97
C LYS A 153 5.11 -30.92 -28.07
N LYS A 154 6.39 -31.23 -28.31
CA LYS A 154 7.55 -30.78 -27.49
C LYS A 154 7.50 -29.29 -27.10
N PHE A 155 7.11 -28.42 -28.03
CA PHE A 155 6.99 -26.98 -27.78
C PHE A 155 5.87 -26.64 -26.79
N ILE A 156 4.67 -27.18 -27.01
CA ILE A 156 3.48 -26.92 -26.17
C ILE A 156 3.69 -27.50 -24.78
N LYS A 157 4.27 -28.71 -24.69
CA LYS A 157 4.63 -29.35 -23.42
C LYS A 157 5.53 -28.45 -22.56
N SER A 158 6.57 -27.89 -23.15
CA SER A 158 7.51 -27.00 -22.48
C SER A 158 6.85 -25.71 -22.00
N LEU A 159 5.99 -25.12 -22.83
CA LEU A 159 5.29 -23.87 -22.51
C LEU A 159 4.27 -24.07 -21.37
N ILE A 160 3.51 -25.16 -21.39
CA ILE A 160 2.57 -25.51 -20.32
C ILE A 160 3.32 -25.73 -19.01
N GLN A 161 4.37 -26.56 -19.01
CA GLN A 161 5.13 -26.88 -17.81
C GLN A 161 5.85 -25.66 -17.20
N GLY A 162 6.29 -24.73 -18.04
CA GLY A 162 7.01 -23.54 -17.61
C GLY A 162 6.12 -22.40 -17.13
N PHE A 163 5.03 -22.08 -17.85
CA PHE A 163 4.28 -20.83 -17.65
C PHE A 163 2.94 -21.02 -16.94
N LEU A 164 2.24 -22.14 -17.18
CA LEU A 164 0.89 -22.35 -16.66
C LEU A 164 0.83 -22.32 -15.12
N PRO A 165 1.73 -23.01 -14.37
CA PRO A 165 1.82 -22.89 -12.92
C PRO A 165 1.85 -21.45 -12.39
N GLY A 166 2.59 -20.56 -13.06
CA GLY A 166 2.74 -19.17 -12.66
C GLY A 166 1.49 -18.32 -12.94
N ILE A 167 0.89 -18.50 -14.11
CA ILE A 167 -0.36 -17.81 -14.49
C ILE A 167 -1.48 -18.20 -13.52
N VAL A 168 -1.61 -19.49 -13.25
CA VAL A 168 -2.70 -19.96 -12.42
C VAL A 168 -2.51 -19.54 -10.96
N LEU A 169 -1.27 -19.58 -10.42
CA LEU A 169 -0.98 -19.02 -9.11
C LEU A 169 -1.36 -17.52 -9.04
N LYS A 170 -1.01 -16.74 -10.06
CA LYS A 170 -1.35 -15.33 -10.13
C LYS A 170 -2.86 -15.09 -10.09
N ILE A 171 -3.65 -15.87 -10.84
CA ILE A 171 -5.12 -15.76 -10.85
C ILE A 171 -5.70 -15.96 -9.44
N PHE A 172 -5.21 -16.96 -8.70
CA PHE A 172 -5.64 -17.17 -7.32
C PHE A 172 -5.26 -15.99 -6.42
N LEU A 173 -4.05 -15.47 -6.56
CA LEU A 173 -3.56 -14.34 -5.75
C LEU A 173 -4.27 -13.01 -6.02
N ILE A 174 -5.00 -12.83 -7.14
CA ILE A 174 -5.71 -11.57 -7.43
C ILE A 174 -6.78 -11.24 -6.38
N VAL A 175 -7.46 -12.24 -5.83
CA VAL A 175 -8.55 -12.03 -4.84
C VAL A 175 -7.99 -11.73 -3.44
N LEU A 176 -6.76 -12.19 -3.16
CA LEU A 176 -6.18 -12.17 -1.82
C LEU A 176 -6.00 -10.75 -1.24
N PRO A 177 -5.45 -9.75 -1.96
CA PRO A 177 -5.34 -8.38 -1.44
C PRO A 177 -6.67 -7.79 -0.96
N THR A 178 -7.78 -8.11 -1.65
CA THR A 178 -9.13 -7.67 -1.23
C THR A 178 -9.52 -8.29 0.10
N ILE A 179 -9.25 -9.58 0.29
CA ILE A 179 -9.50 -10.28 1.57
C ILE A 179 -8.63 -9.66 2.68
N LEU A 180 -7.34 -9.45 2.43
CA LEU A 180 -6.41 -8.89 3.42
C LEU A 180 -6.75 -7.43 3.79
N MET A 181 -7.23 -6.64 2.83
CA MET A 181 -7.73 -5.29 3.09
C MET A 181 -9.00 -5.33 3.95
N LEU A 182 -9.95 -6.23 3.65
CA LEU A 182 -11.15 -6.40 4.47
C LEU A 182 -10.82 -6.81 5.91
N MET A 183 -9.89 -7.75 6.09
CA MET A 183 -9.40 -8.15 7.41
C MET A 183 -8.76 -6.96 8.15
N SER A 184 -7.98 -6.13 7.45
CA SER A 184 -7.35 -4.95 8.05
C SER A 184 -8.38 -3.88 8.44
N LYS A 185 -9.43 -3.69 7.63
CA LYS A 185 -10.57 -2.80 7.98
C LYS A 185 -11.27 -3.26 9.26
N PHE A 186 -11.49 -4.56 9.44
CA PHE A 186 -12.14 -5.10 10.64
C PHE A 186 -11.33 -4.92 11.94
N GLU A 187 -10.00 -4.79 11.86
CA GLU A 187 -9.14 -4.57 13.03
C GLU A 187 -9.32 -3.20 13.69
N GLY A 188 -9.88 -2.23 12.97
CA GLY A 188 -10.14 -0.89 13.51
C GLY A 188 -8.96 0.07 13.44
N PHE A 189 -8.21 0.11 12.33
CA PHE A 189 -7.27 1.21 12.08
C PHE A 189 -8.00 2.47 11.64
N ILE A 190 -7.54 3.63 12.12
CA ILE A 190 -8.19 4.93 11.92
C ILE A 190 -7.80 5.63 10.60
N SER A 191 -6.72 5.20 9.94
CA SER A 191 -6.23 5.83 8.71
C SER A 191 -6.12 4.83 7.55
N ILE A 192 -6.33 5.31 6.33
CA ILE A 192 -6.18 4.53 5.10
C ILE A 192 -4.70 4.10 4.96
N SER A 193 -3.77 5.03 5.19
CA SER A 193 -2.32 4.77 5.23
C SER A 193 -1.93 3.61 6.14
N SER A 194 -2.51 3.53 7.35
CA SER A 194 -2.25 2.45 8.29
C SER A 194 -2.89 1.13 7.86
N LEU A 195 -4.10 1.19 7.27
CA LEU A 195 -4.78 0.02 6.70
C LEU A 195 -3.97 -0.60 5.57
N GLU A 196 -3.45 0.22 4.65
CA GLU A 196 -2.61 -0.23 3.55
C GLU A 196 -1.29 -0.82 4.04
N ARG A 197 -0.60 -0.16 4.98
CA ARG A 197 0.63 -0.70 5.59
C ARG A 197 0.41 -2.04 6.26
N ARG A 198 -0.70 -2.20 6.99
CA ARG A 198 -1.05 -3.45 7.67
C ARG A 198 -1.42 -4.55 6.67
N SER A 199 -2.20 -4.22 5.64
CA SER A 199 -2.55 -5.14 4.56
C SER A 199 -1.31 -5.61 3.80
N ALA A 200 -0.40 -4.69 3.48
CA ALA A 200 0.89 -5.01 2.85
C ALA A 200 1.73 -5.94 3.73
N SER A 201 1.82 -5.67 5.04
CA SER A 201 2.55 -6.52 5.99
C SER A 201 2.04 -7.96 6.01
N ARG A 202 0.71 -8.15 6.02
CA ARG A 202 0.09 -9.48 5.92
C ARG A 202 0.37 -10.15 4.60
N TYR A 203 0.26 -9.40 3.51
CA TYR A 203 0.47 -9.98 2.18
C TYR A 203 1.93 -10.39 1.98
N TYR A 204 2.88 -9.63 2.51
CA TYR A 204 4.29 -10.02 2.56
C TYR A 204 4.48 -11.34 3.32
N LEU A 205 3.90 -11.45 4.52
CA LEU A 205 3.99 -12.69 5.31
C LEU A 205 3.33 -13.88 4.59
N PHE A 206 2.20 -13.64 3.92
CA PHE A 206 1.54 -14.63 3.09
C PHE A 206 2.42 -15.07 1.92
N ASN A 207 3.03 -14.14 1.19
CA ASN A 207 3.95 -14.44 0.08
C ASN A 207 5.17 -15.23 0.58
N PHE A 208 5.70 -14.88 1.75
CA PHE A 208 6.79 -15.64 2.36
C PHE A 208 6.40 -17.09 2.68
N VAL A 209 5.25 -17.30 3.34
CA VAL A 209 4.83 -18.65 3.77
C VAL A 209 4.28 -19.48 2.62
N ASN A 210 3.35 -18.96 1.83
CA ASN A 210 2.66 -19.72 0.78
C ASN A 210 3.45 -19.74 -0.54
N VAL A 211 3.87 -18.57 -1.03
CA VAL A 211 4.49 -18.48 -2.36
C VAL A 211 5.94 -18.94 -2.32
N PHE A 212 6.73 -18.50 -1.33
CA PHE A 212 8.13 -18.90 -1.21
C PHE A 212 8.30 -20.26 -0.54
N LEU A 213 8.02 -20.38 0.77
CA LEU A 213 8.19 -21.64 1.51
C LEU A 213 7.27 -22.74 0.98
N GLY A 214 5.99 -22.41 0.74
CA GLY A 214 5.00 -23.36 0.28
C GLY A 214 5.32 -23.97 -1.09
N SER A 215 5.87 -23.19 -2.03
CA SER A 215 6.30 -23.74 -3.34
C SER A 215 7.54 -24.64 -3.23
N ILE A 216 8.46 -24.35 -2.29
CA ILE A 216 9.64 -25.19 -2.03
C ILE A 216 9.21 -26.51 -1.39
N ILE A 217 8.33 -26.45 -0.40
CA ILE A 217 7.83 -27.62 0.34
C ILE A 217 6.90 -28.45 -0.56
N THR A 218 5.80 -27.89 -1.07
CA THR A 218 4.78 -28.64 -1.81
C THR A 218 5.32 -29.33 -3.06
N GLY A 219 6.26 -28.67 -3.77
CA GLY A 219 6.86 -29.22 -4.97
C GLY A 219 7.88 -30.35 -4.73
N SER A 220 8.23 -30.64 -3.47
CA SER A 220 9.04 -31.79 -3.05
C SER A 220 8.24 -32.79 -2.20
N ALA A 221 7.04 -32.40 -1.74
CA ALA A 221 6.38 -33.04 -0.61
C ALA A 221 5.21 -33.97 -0.92
N LEU A 222 4.63 -34.11 -2.12
CA LEU A 222 3.62 -35.18 -2.26
C LEU A 222 4.20 -36.58 -1.97
N GLU A 223 5.51 -36.77 -2.15
CA GLU A 223 6.24 -37.95 -1.65
C GLU A 223 7.03 -37.69 -0.34
N GLN A 224 7.50 -36.45 -0.07
CA GLN A 224 8.29 -36.14 1.15
C GLN A 224 7.50 -35.57 2.34
N LEU A 225 6.23 -35.17 2.23
CA LEU A 225 5.43 -34.54 3.31
C LEU A 225 5.25 -35.51 4.48
N ASN A 226 5.06 -36.80 4.17
CA ASN A 226 5.04 -37.88 5.15
C ASN A 226 6.38 -38.04 5.88
N THR A 227 7.49 -37.69 5.21
CA THR A 227 8.84 -37.70 5.77
C THR A 227 9.11 -36.43 6.58
N PHE A 228 8.68 -35.26 6.10
CA PHE A 228 8.83 -33.96 6.76
C PHE A 228 8.04 -33.86 8.06
N MET A 229 6.79 -34.35 8.09
CA MET A 229 5.98 -34.39 9.31
C MET A 229 6.56 -35.33 10.38
N LYS A 230 7.44 -36.26 9.99
CA LYS A 230 8.14 -37.20 10.88
C LYS A 230 9.60 -36.83 11.15
N GLN A 231 10.11 -35.76 10.53
CA GLN A 231 11.51 -35.33 10.68
C GLN A 231 11.71 -34.42 11.89
N SER A 232 12.88 -34.49 12.50
CA SER A 232 13.26 -33.61 13.60
C SER A 232 13.47 -32.17 13.12
N PRO A 233 13.16 -31.14 13.94
CA PRO A 233 13.30 -29.73 13.57
C PRO A 233 14.69 -29.35 13.04
N ASN A 234 15.73 -30.05 13.50
CA ASN A 234 17.11 -29.83 13.09
C ASN A 234 17.39 -30.17 11.61
N GLN A 235 16.54 -30.97 10.97
CA GLN A 235 16.70 -31.34 9.56
C GLN A 235 15.97 -30.40 8.59
N ILE A 236 15.06 -29.56 9.08
CA ILE A 236 14.25 -28.67 8.23
C ILE A 236 15.12 -27.73 7.38
N PRO A 237 16.11 -26.99 7.94
CA PRO A 237 16.96 -26.11 7.14
C PRO A 237 17.78 -26.88 6.09
N ARG A 238 18.16 -28.12 6.41
CA ARG A 238 18.95 -28.99 5.53
C ARG A 238 18.13 -29.42 4.31
N THR A 239 16.91 -29.93 4.53
CA THR A 239 16.05 -30.40 3.44
C THR A 239 15.59 -29.25 2.55
N ILE A 240 15.22 -28.10 3.14
CA ILE A 240 14.90 -26.90 2.39
C ILE A 240 16.11 -26.42 1.56
N GLY A 241 17.31 -26.44 2.15
CA GLY A 241 18.55 -26.07 1.46
C GLY A 241 18.76 -26.83 0.14
N VAL A 242 18.54 -28.14 0.12
CA VAL A 242 18.67 -28.96 -1.10
C VAL A 242 17.55 -28.68 -2.11
N ALA A 243 16.34 -28.40 -1.65
CA ALA A 243 15.18 -28.16 -2.52
C ALA A 243 15.23 -26.79 -3.22
N ILE A 244 15.85 -25.77 -2.63
CA ILE A 244 15.93 -24.41 -3.17
C ILE A 244 16.51 -24.36 -4.60
N PRO A 245 17.73 -24.88 -4.88
CA PRO A 245 18.29 -24.84 -6.23
C PRO A 245 17.40 -25.55 -7.26
N MET A 246 16.75 -26.65 -6.89
CA MET A 246 15.87 -27.41 -7.79
C MET A 246 14.62 -26.63 -8.21
N LYS A 247 14.20 -25.63 -7.43
CA LYS A 247 13.02 -24.80 -7.71
C LYS A 247 13.36 -23.46 -8.38
N ALA A 248 14.63 -23.19 -8.69
CA ALA A 248 15.03 -21.96 -9.37
C ALA A 248 14.29 -21.74 -10.70
N THR A 249 14.13 -22.79 -11.51
CA THR A 249 13.44 -22.71 -12.81
C THR A 249 11.98 -22.27 -12.67
N PHE A 250 11.29 -22.74 -11.62
CA PHE A 250 9.91 -22.31 -11.33
C PHE A 250 9.87 -20.81 -11.03
N PHE A 251 10.76 -20.30 -10.17
CA PHE A 251 10.78 -18.89 -9.82
C PHE A 251 11.21 -18.00 -10.99
N ILE A 252 12.09 -18.47 -11.88
CA ILE A 252 12.41 -17.76 -13.13
C ILE A 252 11.15 -17.58 -13.99
N SER A 253 10.39 -18.65 -14.21
CA SER A 253 9.12 -18.54 -14.95
C SER A 253 8.09 -17.69 -14.23
N TYR A 254 8.00 -17.79 -12.90
CA TYR A 254 7.13 -16.93 -12.09
C TYR A 254 7.46 -15.44 -12.27
N ILE A 255 8.74 -15.06 -12.25
CA ILE A 255 9.18 -13.67 -12.47
C ILE A 255 8.85 -13.20 -13.89
N MET A 256 8.99 -14.06 -14.91
CA MET A 256 8.63 -13.69 -16.28
C MET A 256 7.11 -13.42 -16.43
N VAL A 257 6.27 -14.25 -15.79
CA VAL A 257 4.81 -14.11 -15.87
C VAL A 257 4.28 -12.99 -14.98
N ASP A 258 4.59 -13.04 -13.69
CA ASP A 258 4.06 -12.09 -12.72
C ASP A 258 4.77 -10.75 -12.80
N GLY A 259 6.09 -10.77 -12.95
CA GLY A 259 6.93 -9.59 -13.03
C GLY A 259 6.86 -8.93 -14.40
N TRP A 260 7.46 -9.53 -15.43
CA TRP A 260 7.59 -8.87 -16.73
C TRP A 260 6.23 -8.67 -17.42
N ALA A 261 5.50 -9.76 -17.64
CA ALA A 261 4.19 -9.66 -18.29
C ALA A 261 3.17 -8.93 -17.41
N GLY A 262 3.27 -9.03 -16.08
CA GLY A 262 2.41 -8.29 -15.17
C GLY A 262 2.61 -6.78 -15.24
N ILE A 263 3.86 -6.30 -15.19
CA ILE A 263 4.16 -4.86 -15.32
C ILE A 263 3.83 -4.36 -16.73
N ALA A 264 4.10 -5.17 -17.76
CA ALA A 264 3.70 -4.84 -19.13
C ALA A 264 2.17 -4.79 -19.31
N ALA A 265 1.40 -5.56 -18.55
CA ALA A 265 -0.06 -5.48 -18.54
C ALA A 265 -0.58 -4.31 -17.69
N GLU A 266 0.14 -3.92 -16.62
CA GLU A 266 -0.22 -2.81 -15.74
C GLU A 266 -0.29 -1.49 -16.51
N ILE A 267 0.59 -1.26 -17.48
CA ILE A 267 0.59 -0.04 -18.31
C ILE A 267 -0.71 0.13 -19.12
N LEU A 268 -1.37 -0.98 -19.49
CA LEU A 268 -2.62 -0.95 -20.24
C LEU A 268 -3.80 -0.56 -19.36
N MET A 269 -3.65 -0.66 -18.03
CA MET A 269 -4.67 -0.31 -17.04
C MET A 269 -6.07 -0.86 -17.41
N LEU A 270 -6.12 -2.15 -17.76
CA LEU A 270 -7.34 -2.78 -18.30
C LEU A 270 -8.55 -2.63 -17.36
N LYS A 271 -8.34 -2.74 -16.04
CA LYS A 271 -9.41 -2.64 -15.05
C LYS A 271 -10.10 -1.26 -15.08
N PRO A 272 -9.41 -0.12 -14.83
CA PRO A 272 -10.06 1.19 -14.90
C PRO A 272 -10.54 1.51 -16.31
N LEU A 273 -9.86 1.06 -17.38
CA LEU A 273 -10.31 1.28 -18.77
C LEU A 273 -11.68 0.62 -19.04
N ILE A 274 -11.87 -0.64 -18.64
CA ILE A 274 -13.14 -1.36 -18.80
C ILE A 274 -14.23 -0.71 -17.94
N ILE A 275 -13.92 -0.37 -16.69
CA ILE A 275 -14.87 0.29 -15.77
C ILE A 275 -15.29 1.65 -16.32
N PHE A 276 -14.34 2.43 -16.85
CA PHE A 276 -14.61 3.74 -17.45
C PHE A 276 -15.59 3.61 -18.63
N HIS A 277 -15.34 2.71 -19.59
CA HIS A 277 -16.26 2.51 -20.70
C HIS A 277 -17.63 1.99 -20.26
N LEU A 278 -17.68 1.13 -19.23
CA LEU A 278 -18.94 0.64 -18.68
C LEU A 278 -19.74 1.77 -18.00
N LYS A 279 -19.09 2.56 -17.14
CA LYS A 279 -19.70 3.74 -16.50
C LYS A 279 -20.14 4.77 -17.55
N ASN A 280 -19.31 5.03 -18.55
CA ASN A 280 -19.62 5.99 -19.61
C ASN A 280 -20.82 5.56 -20.45
N PHE A 281 -21.02 4.25 -20.67
CA PHE A 281 -22.15 3.75 -21.42
C PHE A 281 -23.46 3.73 -20.61
N PHE A 282 -23.39 3.43 -19.30
CA PHE A 282 -24.60 3.19 -18.48
C PHE A 282 -24.97 4.31 -17.49
N LEU A 283 -23.99 5.08 -16.99
CA LEU A 283 -24.17 5.95 -15.81
C LEU A 283 -23.89 7.42 -16.09
N VAL A 284 -22.99 7.76 -17.01
CA VAL A 284 -22.57 9.15 -17.28
C VAL A 284 -23.68 9.91 -18.02
N LYS A 285 -24.12 11.04 -17.44
CA LYS A 285 -25.08 11.97 -18.05
C LYS A 285 -24.51 13.38 -18.18
N THR A 286 -23.63 13.78 -17.26
CA THR A 286 -23.01 15.11 -17.22
C THR A 286 -21.49 15.02 -17.41
N GLU A 287 -20.84 16.18 -17.66
CA GLU A 287 -19.37 16.26 -17.73
C GLU A 287 -18.72 15.94 -16.38
N LYS A 288 -19.32 16.35 -15.26
CA LYS A 288 -18.85 16.00 -13.90
C LYS A 288 -18.89 14.49 -13.66
N ASP A 289 -19.95 13.80 -14.09
CA ASP A 289 -20.04 12.34 -13.97
C ASP A 289 -18.91 11.64 -14.76
N ARG A 290 -18.46 12.26 -15.86
CA ARG A 290 -17.37 11.73 -16.67
C ARG A 290 -16.02 11.89 -15.97
N GLU A 291 -15.79 13.00 -15.27
CA GLU A 291 -14.61 13.23 -14.45
C GLU A 291 -14.55 12.22 -13.28
N GLU A 292 -15.66 12.00 -12.58
CA GLU A 292 -15.76 10.98 -11.53
C GLU A 292 -15.56 9.54 -12.06
N ALA A 293 -15.96 9.29 -13.31
CA ALA A 293 -15.70 8.01 -13.97
C ALA A 293 -14.23 7.82 -14.36
N MET A 294 -13.45 8.90 -14.48
CA MET A 294 -12.02 8.89 -14.85
C MET A 294 -11.07 8.67 -13.67
N ASP A 295 -11.56 8.34 -12.47
CA ASP A 295 -10.70 8.07 -11.32
C ASP A 295 -9.84 6.78 -11.52
N PRO A 296 -8.50 6.91 -11.62
CA PRO A 296 -7.61 5.76 -11.80
C PRO A 296 -7.27 5.07 -10.47
N GLY A 297 -7.58 5.69 -9.33
CA GLY A 297 -7.16 5.27 -8.00
C GLY A 297 -5.69 5.55 -7.69
N SER A 298 -5.25 5.04 -6.54
CA SER A 298 -3.87 5.15 -6.06
C SER A 298 -2.92 4.05 -6.58
N ILE A 299 -1.63 4.22 -6.31
CA ILE A 299 -0.52 3.32 -6.73
C ILE A 299 -0.72 1.87 -6.24
N GLY A 300 -1.55 1.64 -5.22
CA GLY A 300 -1.83 0.31 -4.68
C GLY A 300 -0.69 -0.25 -3.82
N PHE A 301 -0.29 0.50 -2.78
CA PHE A 301 0.81 0.13 -1.88
C PHE A 301 0.60 -1.27 -1.26
N ASN A 302 -0.64 -1.61 -0.94
CA ASN A 302 -1.05 -2.90 -0.41
C ASN A 302 -0.71 -4.12 -1.31
N THR A 303 -0.52 -3.93 -2.62
CA THR A 303 -0.22 -5.01 -3.58
C THR A 303 1.17 -4.91 -4.18
N GLY A 304 1.61 -3.70 -4.53
CA GLY A 304 2.90 -3.45 -5.17
C GLY A 304 4.07 -3.70 -4.24
N GLU A 305 4.00 -3.19 -3.00
CA GLU A 305 5.11 -3.31 -2.04
C GLU A 305 5.41 -4.79 -1.69
N PRO A 306 4.43 -5.64 -1.34
CA PRO A 306 4.71 -7.04 -1.02
C PRO A 306 5.26 -7.85 -2.20
N ARG A 307 4.90 -7.47 -3.44
CA ARG A 307 5.43 -8.09 -4.66
C ARG A 307 6.91 -7.78 -4.84
N ILE A 308 7.29 -6.51 -4.67
CA ILE A 308 8.69 -6.07 -4.74
C ILE A 308 9.54 -6.76 -3.66
N GLN A 309 9.02 -6.85 -2.43
CA GLN A 309 9.69 -7.54 -1.32
C GLN A 309 9.91 -9.04 -1.59
N LEU A 310 8.96 -9.71 -2.24
CA LEU A 310 9.12 -11.11 -2.65
C LEU A 310 10.29 -11.27 -3.62
N TYR A 311 10.44 -10.37 -4.59
CA TYR A 311 11.58 -10.43 -5.52
C TYR A 311 12.91 -10.07 -4.85
N PHE A 312 12.91 -9.15 -3.88
CA PHE A 312 14.08 -8.93 -3.03
C PHE A 312 14.48 -10.19 -2.27
N LEU A 313 13.53 -10.88 -1.64
CA LEU A 313 13.77 -12.15 -0.97
C LEU A 313 14.34 -13.20 -1.94
N LEU A 314 13.71 -13.39 -3.09
CA LEU A 314 14.20 -14.34 -4.10
C LEU A 314 15.61 -13.98 -4.58
N GLY A 315 15.88 -12.71 -4.86
CA GLY A 315 17.20 -12.24 -5.28
C GLY A 315 18.26 -12.51 -4.22
N LEU A 316 17.98 -12.18 -2.95
CA LEU A 316 18.92 -12.41 -1.84
C LEU A 316 19.16 -13.89 -1.57
N VAL A 317 18.14 -14.74 -1.65
CA VAL A 317 18.26 -16.19 -1.44
C VAL A 317 19.02 -16.85 -2.60
N TYR A 318 18.66 -16.52 -3.84
CA TYR A 318 19.23 -17.17 -5.03
C TYR A 318 20.54 -16.54 -5.52
N ALA A 319 20.95 -15.37 -5.03
CA ALA A 319 22.22 -14.73 -5.41
C ALA A 319 23.42 -15.67 -5.24
N VAL A 320 23.46 -16.43 -4.15
CA VAL A 320 24.56 -17.36 -3.85
C VAL A 320 24.30 -18.75 -4.42
N VAL A 321 23.04 -19.14 -4.56
CA VAL A 321 22.64 -20.51 -4.94
C VAL A 321 22.54 -20.70 -6.45
N THR A 322 21.88 -19.78 -7.15
CA THR A 322 21.64 -19.85 -8.60
C THR A 322 21.65 -18.42 -9.18
N PRO A 323 22.84 -17.87 -9.48
CA PRO A 323 22.99 -16.48 -9.92
C PRO A 323 22.24 -16.15 -11.22
N VAL A 324 21.91 -17.16 -12.03
CA VAL A 324 21.14 -17.02 -13.28
C VAL A 324 19.75 -16.38 -13.05
N LEU A 325 19.21 -16.44 -11.83
CA LEU A 325 17.94 -15.80 -11.49
C LEU A 325 18.05 -14.26 -11.38
N LEU A 326 19.23 -13.71 -11.05
CA LEU A 326 19.44 -12.28 -10.81
C LEU A 326 19.19 -11.39 -12.04
N PRO A 327 19.67 -11.71 -13.26
CA PRO A 327 19.35 -10.93 -14.45
C PRO A 327 17.85 -10.75 -14.68
N PHE A 328 17.03 -11.78 -14.39
CA PHE A 328 15.58 -11.70 -14.55
C PHE A 328 14.93 -10.70 -13.59
N ILE A 329 15.42 -10.66 -12.34
CA ILE A 329 14.99 -9.68 -11.33
C ILE A 329 15.44 -8.26 -11.71
N ILE A 330 16.68 -8.09 -12.19
CA ILE A 330 17.19 -6.77 -12.60
C ILE A 330 16.35 -6.20 -13.74
N VAL A 331 16.05 -7.02 -14.76
CA VAL A 331 15.18 -6.60 -15.87
C VAL A 331 13.79 -6.22 -15.36
N PHE A 332 13.23 -6.98 -14.41
CA PHE A 332 11.98 -6.60 -13.76
C PHE A 332 12.07 -5.22 -13.11
N PHE A 333 13.11 -4.95 -12.30
CA PHE A 333 13.23 -3.65 -11.62
C PHE A 333 13.43 -2.49 -12.59
N CYS A 334 14.22 -2.67 -13.65
CA CYS A 334 14.39 -1.65 -14.69
C CYS A 334 13.06 -1.34 -15.38
N LEU A 335 12.29 -2.36 -15.77
CA LEU A 335 10.99 -2.18 -16.41
C LEU A 335 9.98 -1.54 -15.46
N ALA A 336 9.87 -2.06 -14.23
CA ALA A 336 8.98 -1.53 -13.20
C ALA A 336 9.29 -0.07 -12.87
N TYR A 337 10.56 0.31 -12.77
CA TYR A 337 10.96 1.69 -12.52
C TYR A 337 10.45 2.64 -13.63
N VAL A 338 10.65 2.28 -14.90
CA VAL A 338 10.21 3.13 -16.03
C VAL A 338 8.68 3.21 -16.09
N VAL A 339 7.99 2.09 -15.93
CA VAL A 339 6.52 2.02 -16.00
C VAL A 339 5.87 2.77 -14.83
N PHE A 340 6.25 2.48 -13.59
CA PHE A 340 5.66 3.17 -12.44
C PHE A 340 6.04 4.66 -12.42
N ARG A 341 7.24 5.04 -12.83
CA ARG A 341 7.59 6.46 -12.99
C ARG A 341 6.67 7.16 -13.99
N HIS A 342 6.36 6.52 -15.12
CA HIS A 342 5.43 7.06 -16.10
C HIS A 342 4.01 7.19 -15.53
N GLN A 343 3.51 6.16 -14.85
CA GLN A 343 2.15 6.15 -14.30
C GLN A 343 1.98 7.12 -13.12
N ILE A 344 2.99 7.29 -12.27
CA ILE A 344 2.97 8.27 -11.17
C ILE A 344 2.87 9.70 -11.72
N ILE A 345 3.53 10.00 -12.84
CA ILE A 345 3.49 11.34 -13.44
C ILE A 345 2.16 11.60 -14.15
N ASN A 346 1.59 10.59 -14.82
CA ASN A 346 0.51 10.81 -15.77
C ASN A 346 -0.88 10.37 -15.31
N VAL A 347 -0.96 9.46 -14.32
CA VAL A 347 -2.22 8.76 -14.03
C VAL A 347 -2.56 8.73 -12.55
N TYR A 348 -1.71 8.15 -11.70
CA TYR A 348 -2.10 7.84 -10.33
C TYR A 348 -2.39 9.11 -9.51
N ASN A 349 -3.53 9.11 -8.83
CA ASN A 349 -3.87 10.13 -7.86
C ASN A 349 -3.50 9.65 -6.45
N GLN A 350 -2.86 10.50 -5.65
CA GLN A 350 -2.44 10.15 -4.31
C GLN A 350 -3.56 10.46 -3.31
N GLU A 351 -4.22 9.39 -2.83
CA GLU A 351 -5.34 9.49 -1.88
C GLU A 351 -4.94 10.07 -0.51
N TYR A 352 -3.68 9.86 -0.08
CA TYR A 352 -3.18 10.32 1.21
C TYR A 352 -1.68 10.63 1.17
N GLU A 353 -1.20 11.57 1.99
CA GLU A 353 0.24 11.83 2.17
C GLU A 353 0.73 11.27 3.50
N SER A 354 1.55 10.22 3.45
CA SER A 354 2.07 9.54 4.66
C SER A 354 3.45 10.05 5.10
N GLY A 355 4.15 10.87 4.32
CA GLY A 355 5.50 11.33 4.62
C GLY A 355 6.54 10.19 4.63
N ALA A 356 6.32 9.15 3.80
CA ALA A 356 7.14 7.93 3.74
C ALA A 356 7.30 7.18 5.09
N ALA A 357 6.33 7.29 6.00
CA ALA A 357 6.34 6.61 7.30
C ALA A 357 6.36 5.07 7.22
N PHE A 358 6.14 4.49 6.02
CA PHE A 358 6.26 3.05 5.77
C PHE A 358 7.72 2.55 5.63
N TRP A 359 8.71 3.44 5.49
CA TRP A 359 10.10 3.05 5.23
C TRP A 359 10.73 2.14 6.31
N PRO A 360 10.50 2.35 7.62
CA PRO A 360 10.95 1.41 8.65
C PRO A 360 10.41 -0.01 8.46
N ASP A 361 9.16 -0.16 7.99
CA ASP A 361 8.57 -1.46 7.70
C ASP A 361 9.26 -2.14 6.51
N VAL A 362 9.51 -1.38 5.43
CA VAL A 362 10.24 -1.84 4.23
C VAL A 362 11.65 -2.29 4.59
N HIS A 363 12.38 -1.46 5.34
CA HIS A 363 13.74 -1.78 5.80
C HIS A 363 13.75 -3.05 6.66
N GLY A 364 12.83 -3.16 7.62
CA GLY A 364 12.69 -4.34 8.47
C GLY A 364 12.44 -5.62 7.67
N ARG A 365 11.62 -5.58 6.62
CA ARG A 365 11.33 -6.72 5.73
C ARG A 365 12.55 -7.14 4.90
N ILE A 366 13.32 -6.18 4.38
CA ILE A 366 14.55 -6.47 3.62
C ILE A 366 15.61 -7.09 4.54
N ILE A 367 15.78 -6.55 5.75
CA ILE A 367 16.66 -7.16 6.76
C ILE A 367 16.19 -8.57 7.13
N GLY A 368 14.88 -8.78 7.31
CA GLY A 368 14.31 -10.10 7.52
C GLY A 368 14.64 -11.07 6.38
N ALA A 369 14.50 -10.63 5.13
CA ALA A 369 14.86 -11.40 3.95
C ALA A 369 16.37 -11.74 3.88
N LEU A 370 17.24 -10.81 4.29
CA LEU A 370 18.68 -11.06 4.41
C LEU A 370 18.98 -12.14 5.45
N ILE A 371 18.37 -12.08 6.63
CA ILE A 371 18.53 -13.10 7.68
C ILE A 371 18.03 -14.46 7.17
N ILE A 372 16.86 -14.51 6.52
CA ILE A 372 16.33 -15.72 5.91
C ILE A 372 17.32 -16.29 4.89
N SER A 373 17.87 -15.47 3.99
CA SER A 373 18.87 -15.90 3.00
C SER A 373 20.11 -16.52 3.68
N GLN A 374 20.64 -15.89 4.71
CA GLN A 374 21.81 -16.38 5.46
C GLN A 374 21.51 -17.71 6.16
N LEU A 375 20.34 -17.86 6.78
CA LEU A 375 19.92 -19.10 7.45
C LEU A 375 19.73 -20.25 6.44
N LEU A 376 19.15 -19.97 5.27
CA LEU A 376 18.97 -20.95 4.21
C LEU A 376 20.31 -21.36 3.58
N LEU A 377 21.23 -20.41 3.40
CA LEU A 377 22.59 -20.67 2.94
C LEU A 377 23.35 -21.57 3.93
N MET A 378 23.18 -21.33 5.23
CA MET A 378 23.73 -22.19 6.28
C MET A 378 23.16 -23.60 6.20
N GLY A 379 21.84 -23.75 6.01
CA GLY A 379 21.18 -25.03 5.80
C GLY A 379 21.72 -25.79 4.58
N LEU A 380 21.90 -25.09 3.46
CA LEU A 380 22.47 -25.65 2.23
C LEU A 380 23.93 -26.08 2.41
N LEU A 381 24.80 -25.24 2.98
CA LEU A 381 26.23 -25.56 3.14
C LEU A 381 26.48 -26.68 4.16
N SER A 382 25.62 -26.80 5.17
CA SER A 382 25.63 -27.94 6.11
C SER A 382 25.42 -29.28 5.40
N THR A 383 24.64 -29.32 4.31
CA THR A 383 24.45 -30.55 3.50
C THR A 383 25.74 -31.03 2.83
N LYS A 384 26.63 -30.09 2.47
CA LYS A 384 27.86 -30.35 1.70
C LYS A 384 29.07 -30.66 2.59
N GLN A 385 28.86 -30.93 3.88
CA GLN A 385 29.93 -31.21 4.86
C GLN A 385 30.99 -30.09 4.98
N ALA A 386 30.66 -28.86 4.59
CA ALA A 386 31.54 -27.70 4.67
C ALA A 386 31.58 -27.10 6.09
N ALA A 387 31.93 -27.91 7.10
CA ALA A 387 31.90 -27.54 8.51
C ALA A 387 32.82 -26.34 8.84
N GLN A 388 33.89 -26.16 8.08
CA GLN A 388 34.83 -25.04 8.24
C GLN A 388 34.21 -23.67 7.93
N SER A 389 33.12 -23.64 7.15
CA SER A 389 32.41 -22.39 6.80
C SER A 389 31.38 -21.98 7.85
N THR A 390 30.98 -22.87 8.76
CA THR A 390 29.90 -22.65 9.73
C THR A 390 30.15 -21.48 10.68
N PRO A 391 31.35 -21.26 11.26
CA PRO A 391 31.61 -20.12 12.14
C PRO A 391 31.44 -18.77 11.45
N PHE A 392 31.90 -18.65 10.20
CA PHE A 392 31.77 -17.43 9.40
C PHE A 392 30.32 -17.13 9.03
N LEU A 393 29.52 -18.16 8.74
CA LEU A 393 28.10 -18.02 8.41
C LEU A 393 27.24 -17.62 9.61
N ILE A 394 27.60 -18.04 10.83
CA ILE A 394 26.90 -17.64 12.07
C ILE A 394 27.16 -16.16 12.40
N ALA A 395 28.35 -15.63 12.07
CA ALA A 395 28.66 -14.22 12.29
C ALA A 395 27.76 -13.28 11.46
N LEU A 396 27.33 -13.69 10.27
CA LEU A 396 26.50 -12.87 9.36
C LEU A 396 25.13 -12.46 9.94
N PRO A 397 24.27 -13.36 10.45
CA PRO A 397 22.99 -12.96 11.04
C PRO A 397 23.19 -12.14 12.31
N ILE A 398 24.22 -12.42 13.11
CA ILE A 398 24.55 -11.62 14.31
C ILE A 398 24.89 -10.19 13.90
N LEU A 399 25.75 -10.00 12.89
CA LEU A 399 26.10 -8.68 12.38
C LEU A 399 24.88 -7.97 11.76
N THR A 400 24.06 -8.69 11.01
CA THR A 400 22.86 -8.14 10.35
C THR A 400 21.83 -7.67 11.37
N ILE A 401 21.58 -8.46 12.43
CA ILE A 401 20.69 -8.09 13.53
C ILE A 401 21.26 -6.91 14.32
N SER A 402 22.57 -6.91 14.59
CA SER A 402 23.23 -5.79 15.28
C SER A 402 23.14 -4.49 14.48
N PHE A 403 23.33 -4.57 13.16
CA PHE A 403 23.14 -3.45 12.24
C PHE A 403 21.69 -2.96 12.23
N HIS A 404 20.72 -3.88 12.24
CA HIS A 404 19.30 -3.51 12.34
C HIS A 404 18.99 -2.75 13.63
N TYR A 405 19.48 -3.24 14.78
CA TYR A 405 19.30 -2.52 16.06
C TYR A 405 19.96 -1.15 16.04
N TYR A 406 21.15 -1.02 15.46
CA TYR A 406 21.82 0.27 15.27
C TYR A 406 20.97 1.22 14.42
N CYS A 407 20.50 0.77 13.24
CA CYS A 407 19.66 1.56 12.36
C CYS A 407 18.33 1.94 13.02
N LYS A 408 17.74 1.01 13.75
CA LYS A 408 16.50 1.22 14.51
C LYS A 408 16.70 2.30 15.56
N GLY A 409 17.76 2.24 16.37
CA GLY A 409 18.05 3.27 17.36
C GLY A 409 18.41 4.63 16.74
N ARG A 410 19.13 4.64 15.61
CA ARG A 410 19.71 5.87 15.04
C ARG A 410 18.81 6.62 14.07
N PHE A 411 18.00 5.90 13.28
CA PHE A 411 17.26 6.47 12.13
C PHE A 411 15.74 6.32 12.25
N GLU A 412 15.23 5.26 12.85
CA GLU A 412 13.77 5.08 13.03
C GLU A 412 13.09 6.25 13.77
N PRO A 413 13.70 6.89 14.79
CA PRO A 413 13.09 8.03 15.45
C PRO A 413 12.75 9.19 14.50
N ALA A 414 13.46 9.34 13.38
CA ALA A 414 13.15 10.39 12.40
C ALA A 414 11.83 10.15 11.64
N PHE A 415 11.36 8.90 11.58
CA PHE A 415 10.10 8.53 10.93
C PHE A 415 8.93 8.47 11.91
N ILE A 416 9.20 8.23 13.20
CA ILE A 416 8.15 8.04 14.23
C ILE A 416 7.95 9.31 15.07
N ARG A 417 9.02 10.05 15.36
CA ARG A 417 8.99 11.22 16.25
C ARG A 417 9.25 12.48 15.46
N TYR A 418 8.34 13.46 15.60
CA TYR A 418 8.53 14.76 14.99
C TYR A 418 9.39 15.66 15.89
N PRO A 419 10.59 16.10 15.47
CA PRO A 419 11.49 16.86 16.31
C PRO A 419 10.96 18.28 16.60
N LEU A 420 10.98 18.67 17.88
CA LEU A 420 10.45 19.96 18.34
C LEU A 420 11.18 21.18 17.74
N GLN A 421 12.46 21.03 17.40
CA GLN A 421 13.25 22.08 16.74
C GLN A 421 12.67 22.43 15.37
N GLU A 422 12.37 21.41 14.54
CA GLU A 422 11.74 21.60 13.23
C GLU A 422 10.33 22.17 13.38
N ALA A 423 9.55 21.66 14.35
CA ALA A 423 8.21 22.18 14.64
C ALA A 423 8.24 23.69 14.92
N LYS A 424 9.14 24.13 15.81
CA LYS A 424 9.28 25.54 16.17
C LYS A 424 9.81 26.40 15.03
N MET A 425 10.76 25.88 14.25
CA MET A 425 11.30 26.58 13.08
C MET A 425 10.20 26.81 12.04
N LYS A 426 9.40 25.78 11.70
CA LYS A 426 8.27 25.91 10.77
C LYS A 426 7.21 26.89 11.27
N ASP A 427 6.83 26.81 12.54
CA ASP A 427 5.88 27.76 13.15
C ASP A 427 6.39 29.21 13.07
N THR A 428 7.69 29.44 13.19
CA THR A 428 8.29 30.78 13.12
C THR A 428 8.30 31.32 11.69
N LEU A 429 8.61 30.45 10.72
CA LEU A 429 8.60 30.81 9.29
C LEU A 429 7.19 31.09 8.78
N GLU A 430 6.21 30.27 9.15
CA GLU A 430 4.81 30.49 8.77
C GLU A 430 4.29 31.81 9.33
N ARG A 431 4.58 32.10 10.61
CA ARG A 431 4.16 33.36 11.24
C ARG A 431 4.81 34.59 10.59
N ALA A 432 6.02 34.45 10.07
CA ALA A 432 6.71 35.50 9.33
C ALA A 432 6.13 35.67 7.91
N ARG A 433 5.72 34.57 7.27
CA ARG A 433 5.14 34.57 5.92
C ARG A 433 3.71 35.08 5.91
N GLU A 434 2.88 34.62 6.85
CA GLU A 434 1.44 34.88 6.92
C GLU A 434 1.03 35.28 8.35
N PRO A 435 1.32 36.52 8.77
CA PRO A 435 1.07 36.97 10.14
C PRO A 435 -0.42 37.06 10.52
N HIS A 436 -1.32 37.14 9.53
CA HIS A 436 -2.76 37.31 9.71
C HIS A 436 -3.57 36.03 9.41
N LEU A 437 -2.93 34.86 9.35
CA LEU A 437 -3.60 33.59 9.09
C LEU A 437 -4.63 33.26 10.18
N ASN A 438 -5.90 33.16 9.80
CA ASN A 438 -6.98 32.73 10.71
C ASN A 438 -7.00 31.20 10.87
N LEU A 439 -6.04 30.68 11.63
CA LEU A 439 -5.90 29.24 11.86
C LEU A 439 -7.14 28.60 12.51
N LYS A 440 -7.87 29.34 13.34
CA LYS A 440 -9.07 28.82 14.01
C LYS A 440 -10.18 28.53 13.01
N GLY A 441 -10.44 29.44 12.08
CA GLY A 441 -11.45 29.24 11.04
C GLY A 441 -11.12 28.01 10.19
N TYR A 442 -9.88 27.94 9.71
CA TYR A 442 -9.39 26.84 8.88
C TYR A 442 -9.47 25.45 9.57
N LEU A 443 -9.06 25.35 10.84
CA LEU A 443 -9.04 24.05 11.55
C LEU A 443 -10.38 23.62 12.14
N GLN A 444 -11.36 24.52 12.26
CA GLN A 444 -12.62 24.22 12.93
C GLN A 444 -13.52 23.29 12.11
N THR A 445 -13.44 23.35 10.77
CA THR A 445 -14.26 22.54 9.86
C THR A 445 -13.51 21.34 9.28
N ALA A 446 -12.17 21.30 9.38
CA ALA A 446 -11.32 20.30 8.72
C ALA A 446 -11.66 18.83 9.07
N TYR A 447 -11.98 18.53 10.34
CA TYR A 447 -12.26 17.16 10.81
C TYR A 447 -13.76 16.90 11.05
N ILE A 448 -14.62 17.57 10.28
CA ILE A 448 -16.03 17.24 10.23
C ILE A 448 -16.21 15.98 9.37
N HIS A 449 -17.00 15.02 9.86
CA HIS A 449 -17.26 13.80 9.11
C HIS A 449 -17.89 14.14 7.74
N PRO A 450 -17.46 13.53 6.62
CA PRO A 450 -17.86 13.92 5.26
C PRO A 450 -19.38 14.03 5.05
N VAL A 451 -20.17 13.15 5.69
CA VAL A 451 -21.65 13.21 5.65
C VAL A 451 -22.23 14.53 6.19
N PHE A 452 -21.51 15.24 7.07
CA PHE A 452 -21.93 16.52 7.63
C PHE A 452 -21.35 17.74 6.92
N LYS A 453 -20.47 17.56 5.94
CA LYS A 453 -20.01 18.68 5.10
C LYS A 453 -21.16 19.14 4.19
N SER A 454 -21.24 20.44 3.94
CA SER A 454 -22.13 21.03 2.94
C SER A 454 -21.41 21.13 1.60
N ALA A 455 -22.15 21.27 0.49
CA ALA A 455 -21.53 21.44 -0.83
C ALA A 455 -20.66 22.71 -0.93
N GLU A 456 -20.91 23.72 -0.08
CA GLU A 456 -20.10 24.94 0.02
C GLU A 456 -18.76 24.67 0.75
N ASP A 457 -18.74 23.76 1.74
CA ASP A 457 -17.51 23.37 2.44
C ASP A 457 -16.55 22.59 1.51
N ASP A 458 -17.09 21.82 0.57
CA ASP A 458 -16.30 21.07 -0.43
C ASP A 458 -15.64 22.01 -1.45
N GLU A 459 -16.32 23.08 -1.88
CA GLU A 459 -15.77 24.11 -2.78
C GLU A 459 -14.67 24.95 -2.09
N GLU A 460 -14.83 25.27 -0.80
CA GLU A 460 -13.79 25.98 -0.02
C GLU A 460 -12.53 25.13 0.19
N GLU A 461 -12.66 23.81 0.45
CA GLU A 461 -11.52 22.89 0.54
C GLU A 461 -10.78 22.73 -0.79
N GLU A 462 -11.49 22.64 -1.93
CA GLU A 462 -10.87 22.60 -3.26
C GLU A 462 -10.09 23.88 -3.56
N ILE A 463 -10.65 25.06 -3.22
CA ILE A 463 -9.97 26.34 -3.41
C ILE A 463 -8.73 26.42 -2.51
N HIS A 464 -8.83 26.08 -1.23
CA HIS A 464 -7.69 26.10 -0.32
C HIS A 464 -6.58 25.11 -0.70
N GLY A 465 -6.92 23.89 -1.14
CA GLY A 465 -5.95 22.92 -1.62
C GLY A 465 -5.19 23.39 -2.87
N LYS A 466 -5.87 24.16 -3.74
CA LYS A 466 -5.25 24.80 -4.90
C LYS A 466 -4.24 25.88 -4.49
N TRP A 467 -4.55 26.66 -3.45
CA TRP A 467 -3.66 27.72 -2.95
C TRP A 467 -2.42 27.15 -2.22
N GLU A 468 -2.51 25.99 -1.59
CA GLU A 468 -1.33 25.30 -1.04
C GLU A 468 -0.38 24.80 -2.15
N HIS A 469 -0.91 24.40 -3.31
CA HIS A 469 -0.10 24.04 -4.48
C HIS A 469 0.52 25.26 -5.18
N ASP A 470 -0.21 26.38 -5.21
CA ASP A 470 0.23 27.63 -5.84
C ASP A 470 1.07 28.53 -4.92
N ALA A 471 1.25 28.17 -3.64
CA ALA A 471 2.18 28.86 -2.75
C ALA A 471 3.61 28.73 -3.30
N GLU A 472 4.08 29.80 -3.96
CA GLU A 472 5.42 29.90 -4.54
C GLU A 472 6.46 29.23 -3.65
N LEU A 473 7.08 28.16 -4.17
CA LEU A 473 8.28 27.57 -3.60
C LEU A 473 9.34 28.66 -3.54
N VAL A 474 9.44 29.38 -2.42
CA VAL A 474 10.51 30.34 -2.19
C VAL A 474 11.81 29.57 -2.41
N PRO A 475 12.62 29.90 -3.43
CA PRO A 475 13.83 29.16 -3.70
C PRO A 475 14.78 29.42 -2.54
N THR A 476 14.86 28.52 -1.58
CA THR A 476 15.94 28.56 -0.60
C THR A 476 17.20 28.19 -1.38
N LYS A 477 17.95 29.22 -1.79
CA LYS A 477 19.20 29.11 -2.53
C LYS A 477 20.22 28.37 -1.67
N ARG A 478 20.20 27.04 -1.71
CA ARG A 478 21.23 26.20 -1.09
C ARG A 478 22.49 26.34 -1.94
N GLN A 479 23.43 27.20 -1.55
CA GLN A 479 24.77 27.23 -2.15
C GLN A 479 25.49 25.92 -1.82
N SER A 480 25.30 24.91 -2.66
CA SER A 480 26.14 23.72 -2.69
C SER A 480 27.50 24.09 -3.29
N ARG A 481 28.48 24.47 -2.46
CA ARG A 481 29.88 24.44 -2.88
C ARG A 481 30.33 22.98 -2.94
N ARG A 482 30.42 22.43 -4.14
CA ARG A 482 31.07 21.14 -4.42
C ARG A 482 32.23 21.38 -5.40
N ASN A 483 33.43 21.45 -4.82
CA ASN A 483 34.79 21.30 -5.35
C ASN A 483 35.05 21.29 -6.88
N THR A 484 35.90 22.23 -7.31
CA THR A 484 36.93 22.03 -8.36
C THR A 484 38.24 22.67 -7.84
N PRO A 485 39.41 22.05 -8.02
CA PRO A 485 40.64 22.48 -7.33
C PRO A 485 41.30 23.63 -8.07
N LEU A 486 41.80 24.62 -7.34
CA LEU A 486 42.69 25.66 -7.87
C LEU A 486 44.07 25.56 -7.19
N PRO A 487 45.16 25.78 -7.95
CA PRO A 487 46.52 25.46 -7.53
C PRO A 487 47.02 26.45 -6.49
N SER A 488 47.83 25.94 -5.58
CA SER A 488 48.54 26.69 -4.55
C SER A 488 49.43 27.78 -5.15
N LYS A 489 49.24 29.02 -4.70
CA LYS A 489 50.32 30.01 -4.64
C LYS A 489 50.37 30.64 -3.25
N PHE A 490 51.49 30.38 -2.61
CA PHE A 490 52.02 31.08 -1.45
C PHE A 490 52.16 32.57 -1.74
N SER A 491 51.67 33.43 -0.84
CA SER A 491 52.40 34.61 -0.32
C SER A 491 51.54 35.45 0.63
N GLY A 492 51.95 35.47 1.91
CA GLY A 492 52.17 36.70 2.68
C GLY A 492 51.05 37.72 2.93
N SER A 493 50.69 37.81 4.20
CA SER A 493 50.47 39.04 4.99
C SER A 493 49.05 39.60 5.18
N SER A 494 48.83 39.99 6.46
CA SER A 494 47.86 40.92 7.04
C SER A 494 46.41 40.45 7.31
N SER A 495 46.12 40.33 8.61
CA SER A 495 44.76 40.31 9.20
C SER A 495 44.09 41.69 9.11
N PRO A 496 42.76 41.76 9.21
CA PRO A 496 42.16 42.83 10.01
C PRO A 496 41.01 42.38 10.95
N SER A 497 41.19 42.84 12.20
CA SER A 497 40.27 43.35 13.24
C SER A 497 38.75 43.06 13.26
N LEU A 498 38.30 42.70 14.47
CA LEU A 498 36.93 42.72 15.01
C LEU A 498 36.37 44.16 15.17
N PRO A 499 35.03 44.36 15.14
CA PRO A 499 34.42 45.68 15.31
C PRO A 499 34.15 46.06 16.79
N GLU A 500 34.22 47.38 17.01
CA GLU A 500 34.10 48.16 18.24
C GLU A 500 32.80 48.03 19.05
N VAL A 501 32.96 48.23 20.35
CA VAL A 501 31.94 48.37 21.40
C VAL A 501 31.41 49.82 21.41
N VAL A 502 30.09 49.98 21.55
CA VAL A 502 29.41 51.28 21.69
C VAL A 502 29.55 51.80 23.13
N GLU A 503 30.15 52.98 23.30
CA GLU A 503 30.19 53.74 24.56
C GLU A 503 28.90 54.56 24.78
N GLU A 504 28.30 54.41 25.96
CA GLU A 504 27.28 55.33 26.51
C GLU A 504 27.94 56.65 26.93
N ARG A 505 27.47 57.77 26.34
CA ARG A 505 27.79 59.12 26.82
C ARG A 505 26.76 59.57 27.85
N GLY A 506 27.21 59.72 29.09
CA GLY A 506 26.58 60.62 30.04
C GLY A 506 26.86 62.08 29.68
N GLN A 507 25.90 62.95 29.98
CA GLN A 507 26.10 64.40 30.10
C GLN A 507 25.27 64.92 31.30
N PRO A 508 25.70 66.05 31.88
CA PRO A 508 25.59 66.35 33.31
C PRO A 508 24.21 66.75 33.82
#